data_AF-A0A662SGQ5-F1
#
_entry.id   AF-A0A662SGQ5-F1
#
_cell.length_a   1.000
_cell.length_b   1.000
_cell.length_c   1.000
_cell.angle_alpha   90.00
_cell.angle_beta   90.00
_cell.angle_gamma   90.00
#
_symmetry.space_group_name_H-M   'P 1'
#
loop_
_entity.id
_entity.type
_entity.pdbx_description
1 polymer ?
#
loop_
_entity_poly.entity_id
_entity_poly.type
_entity_poly.pdbx_seq_one_letter_code
_entity_poly.pdbx_strand_id
1 'polypeptide(L)'
;MIHVVDPIRWRPASPGPVVYFRLHGAYVGGRIRYNYSYRDEELVGVVDLLRELEGTGAREAYVLFNNGRFMMEDARRFSSLLRDYWK
;
A
#
# COMPACT_ATOMS: atom_id res chain seq x y z
N MET A 1 15.57 -9.72 6.62
CA MET A 1 15.21 -8.28 6.74
C MET A 1 13.94 -8.07 5.94
N ILE A 2 12.92 -7.41 6.50
CA ILE A 2 11.69 -7.05 5.78
C ILE A 2 11.76 -5.54 5.53
N HIS A 3 11.68 -5.12 4.26
CA HIS A 3 11.67 -3.70 3.91
C HIS A 3 10.28 -3.12 4.15
N VAL A 4 10.18 -2.12 5.03
CA VAL A 4 8.94 -1.39 5.30
C VAL A 4 8.93 -0.11 4.48
N VAL A 5 7.97 0.01 3.56
CA VAL A 5 7.91 1.13 2.62
C VAL A 5 6.49 1.69 2.56
N ASP A 6 6.37 3.00 2.32
CA ASP A 6 5.09 3.61 1.96
C ASP A 6 4.94 3.57 0.43
N PRO A 7 4.07 2.70 -0.12
CA PRO A 7 3.98 2.47 -1.56
C PRO A 7 3.45 3.69 -2.33
N ILE A 8 2.83 4.65 -1.63
CA ILE A 8 2.35 5.91 -2.22
C ILE A 8 3.52 6.82 -2.59
N ARG A 9 4.66 6.69 -1.91
CA ARG A 9 5.82 7.55 -2.09
C ARG A 9 7.01 6.84 -2.71
N TRP A 10 7.20 5.56 -2.39
CA TRP A 10 8.42 4.83 -2.72
C TRP A 10 8.11 3.39 -3.13
N ARG A 11 8.95 2.84 -4.01
CA ARG A 11 8.95 1.40 -4.35
C ARG A 11 9.96 0.67 -3.46
N PRO A 12 9.71 -0.60 -3.08
CA PRO A 12 10.69 -1.40 -2.37
C PRO A 12 11.93 -1.63 -3.25
N ALA A 13 13.12 -1.45 -2.68
CA ALA A 13 14.39 -1.56 -3.41
C ALA A 13 14.77 -3.01 -3.76
N SER A 14 14.35 -3.97 -2.93
CA SER A 14 14.49 -5.39 -3.19
C SER A 14 13.31 -6.12 -2.54
N PRO A 15 12.38 -6.68 -3.34
CA PRO A 15 11.35 -7.54 -2.77
C PRO A 15 12.01 -8.83 -2.29
N GLY A 16 12.10 -8.99 -0.98
CA GLY A 16 12.24 -10.31 -0.39
C GLY A 16 10.94 -11.12 -0.59
N PRO A 17 10.87 -12.37 -0.08
CA PRO A 17 9.65 -13.17 -0.16
C PRO A 17 8.46 -12.53 0.57
N VAL A 18 8.71 -11.57 1.47
CA VAL A 18 7.68 -10.85 2.22
C VAL A 18 7.82 -9.34 1.99
N VAL A 19 6.72 -8.71 1.59
CA VAL A 19 6.60 -7.26 1.42
C VAL A 19 5.78 -6.69 2.57
N TYR A 20 6.22 -5.57 3.15
CA TYR A 20 5.43 -4.86 4.15
C TYR A 20 5.25 -3.40 3.78
N PHE A 21 4.00 -3.01 3.57
CA PHE A 21 3.60 -1.64 3.26
C PHE A 21 2.94 -0.96 4.45
N ARG A 22 3.28 0.32 4.63
CA ARG A 22 2.66 1.17 5.64
C ARG A 22 2.28 2.50 5.01
N LEU A 23 0.99 2.72 4.86
CA LEU A 23 0.40 3.86 4.15
C LEU A 23 0.12 4.98 5.15
N HIS A 24 0.84 6.11 5.05
CA HIS A 24 0.79 7.18 6.07
C HIS A 24 -0.07 8.39 5.68
N GLY A 25 -0.81 8.33 4.59
CA GLY A 25 -1.55 9.46 4.02
C GLY A 25 -0.79 10.14 2.86
N ALA A 26 -1.02 11.44 2.68
CA ALA A 26 -0.47 12.19 1.56
C ALA A 26 0.87 12.86 1.91
N TYR A 27 1.73 13.04 0.90
CA TYR A 27 2.99 13.77 1.03
C TYR A 27 2.85 15.17 0.43
N VAL A 28 2.95 16.22 1.25
CA VAL A 28 2.81 17.62 0.83
C VAL A 28 4.00 18.42 1.36
N GLY A 29 4.78 19.02 0.45
CA GLY A 29 5.94 19.84 0.84
C GLY A 29 6.99 19.09 1.66
N GLY A 30 7.20 17.79 1.39
CA GLY A 30 8.15 16.95 2.12
C GLY A 30 7.67 16.47 3.50
N ARG A 31 6.43 16.78 3.89
CA ARG A 31 5.82 16.33 5.15
C ARG A 31 4.66 15.36 4.90
N ILE A 32 4.42 14.49 5.88
CA ILE A 32 3.31 13.53 5.85
C ILE A 32 2.07 14.19 6.44
N ARG A 33 0.96 14.14 5.69
CA ARG A 33 -0.38 14.47 6.16
C ARG A 33 -1.12 13.17 6.47
N TYR A 34 -1.07 12.77 7.73
CA TYR A 34 -1.68 11.53 8.22
C TYR A 34 -3.18 11.46 7.99
N ASN A 35 -3.93 12.52 8.28
CA ASN A 35 -5.37 12.54 8.06
C ASN A 35 -5.70 12.83 6.58
N TYR A 36 -5.56 11.80 5.76
CA TYR A 36 -5.87 11.84 4.33
C TYR A 36 -6.62 10.58 3.92
N SER A 37 -7.76 10.75 3.24
CA SER A 37 -8.48 9.65 2.60
C SER A 37 -7.89 9.43 1.22
N TYR A 38 -7.42 8.21 0.94
CA TYR A 38 -6.90 7.88 -0.39
C TYR A 38 -8.01 7.91 -1.43
N ARG A 39 -7.67 8.35 -2.65
CA ARG A 39 -8.54 8.18 -3.82
C ARG A 39 -8.47 6.73 -4.29
N ASP A 40 -9.50 6.26 -4.99
CA ASP A 40 -9.55 4.87 -5.44
C ASP A 40 -8.41 4.57 -6.43
N GLU A 41 -8.01 5.53 -7.26
CA GLU A 41 -6.90 5.36 -8.21
C GLU A 41 -5.55 5.16 -7.49
N GLU A 42 -5.37 5.78 -6.31
CA GLU A 42 -4.17 5.61 -5.50
C GLU A 42 -4.13 4.21 -4.87
N LEU A 43 -5.29 3.72 -4.41
CA LEU A 43 -5.42 2.36 -3.89
C LEU A 43 -5.21 1.31 -4.98
N VAL A 44 -5.74 1.53 -6.19
CA VAL A 44 -5.49 0.69 -7.36
C VAL A 44 -4.00 0.66 -7.71
N GLY A 45 -3.32 1.81 -7.67
CA GLY A 45 -1.87 1.84 -7.89
C GLY A 45 -1.07 0.99 -6.90
N VAL A 46 -1.52 0.87 -5.65
CA VAL A 46 -0.91 -0.03 -4.66
C VAL A 46 -1.19 -1.50 -4.98
N VAL A 47 -2.40 -1.83 -5.47
CA VAL A 47 -2.74 -3.18 -5.96
C VAL A 47 -1.84 -3.57 -7.12
N ASP A 48 -1.67 -2.69 -8.11
CA ASP A 48 -0.82 -2.95 -9.28
C ASP A 48 0.63 -3.17 -8.88
N LEU A 49 1.14 -2.40 -7.92
CA LEU A 49 2.48 -2.60 -7.37
C LEU A 49 2.62 -3.97 -6.69
N LEU A 50 1.61 -4.43 -5.93
CA LEU A 50 1.65 -5.76 -5.31
C LEU A 50 1.73 -6.87 -6.36
N ARG A 51 1.02 -6.75 -7.47
CA ARG A 51 1.06 -7.72 -8.59
C ARG A 51 2.42 -7.76 -9.27
N GLU A 52 3.01 -6.59 -9.50
CA GLU A 52 4.37 -6.49 -10.04
C GLU A 52 5.35 -7.23 -9.13
N LEU A 53 5.25 -7.01 -7.81
CA LEU A 53 6.15 -7.62 -6.83
C LEU A 53 5.95 -9.13 -6.71
N GLU A 54 4.69 -9.60 -6.78
CA GLU A 54 4.37 -11.04 -6.88
C GLU A 54 5.07 -11.68 -8.09
N GLY A 55 5.01 -11.03 -9.25
CA GLY A 55 5.72 -11.46 -10.47
C GLY A 55 7.25 -11.50 -10.34
N THR A 56 7.82 -10.78 -9.37
CA THR A 56 9.27 -10.79 -9.06
C THR A 56 9.67 -11.74 -7.93
N GLY A 57 8.72 -12.49 -7.37
CA GLY A 57 8.97 -13.53 -6.36
C GLY A 57 8.55 -13.18 -4.94
N ALA A 58 7.86 -12.05 -4.71
CA ALA A 58 7.17 -11.82 -3.44
C ALA A 58 6.05 -12.85 -3.27
N ARG A 59 5.94 -13.45 -2.09
CA ARG A 59 4.95 -14.50 -1.77
C ARG A 59 3.88 -14.03 -0.80
N GLU A 60 4.25 -13.10 0.07
CA GLU A 60 3.36 -12.56 1.09
C GLU A 60 3.47 -11.04 1.12
N ALA A 61 2.32 -10.38 1.26
CA ALA A 61 2.25 -8.94 1.41
C ALA A 61 1.39 -8.55 2.60
N TYR A 62 1.97 -7.75 3.50
CA TYR A 62 1.27 -7.12 4.60
C TYR A 62 1.06 -5.64 4.26
N VAL A 63 -0.16 -5.14 4.41
CA VAL A 63 -0.49 -3.73 4.12
C VAL A 63 -1.17 -3.13 5.35
N LEU A 64 -0.50 -2.15 5.97
CA LEU A 64 -1.01 -1.41 7.12
C LEU A 64 -1.43 0.00 6.68
N PHE A 65 -2.71 0.30 6.88
CA PHE A 65 -3.23 1.66 6.78
C PHE A 65 -2.94 2.42 8.08
N ASN A 66 -2.20 3.52 7.98
CA ASN A 66 -1.78 4.36 9.10
C ASN A 66 -2.08 5.85 8.82
N ASN A 67 -3.13 6.12 8.06
CA ASN A 67 -3.60 7.45 7.66
C ASN A 67 -4.69 8.00 8.61
N GLY A 68 -4.47 7.83 9.90
CA GLY A 68 -5.29 8.40 10.97
C GLY A 68 -6.76 7.99 10.89
N ARG A 69 -7.67 8.95 10.91
CA ARG A 69 -9.12 8.68 11.01
C ARG A 69 -9.73 7.95 9.81
N PHE A 70 -9.03 7.89 8.67
CA PHE A 70 -9.53 7.27 7.44
C PHE A 70 -9.08 5.81 7.27
N MET A 71 -8.18 5.33 8.13
CA MET A 71 -7.50 4.04 7.94
C MET A 71 -8.45 2.84 7.85
N MET A 72 -9.55 2.85 8.61
CA MET A 72 -10.52 1.76 8.62
C MET A 72 -11.29 1.67 7.31
N GLU A 73 -11.72 2.82 6.79
CA GLU A 73 -12.49 2.87 5.55
C GLU A 73 -11.61 2.59 4.33
N ASP A 74 -10.40 3.14 4.32
CA ASP A 74 -9.43 2.91 3.24
C ASP A 74 -8.99 1.44 3.19
N ALA A 75 -8.78 0.80 4.36
CA ALA A 75 -8.50 -0.63 4.44
C ALA A 75 -9.67 -1.49 3.91
N ARG A 76 -10.92 -1.08 4.16
CA ARG A 76 -12.11 -1.78 3.65
C ARG A 76 -12.21 -1.66 2.13
N ARG A 77 -12.10 -0.44 1.58
CA ARG A 77 -12.09 -0.20 0.14
C ARG A 77 -10.97 -0.99 -0.54
N PHE A 78 -9.77 -0.93 0.00
CA PHE A 78 -8.62 -1.69 -0.50
C PHE A 78 -8.85 -3.20 -0.45
N SER A 79 -9.41 -3.73 0.65
CA SER A 79 -9.75 -5.16 0.76
C SER A 79 -10.78 -5.61 -0.28
N SER A 80 -11.74 -4.74 -0.63
CA SER A 80 -12.68 -5.02 -1.72
C SER A 80 -12.00 -5.02 -3.08
N LEU A 81 -11.11 -4.06 -3.36
CA LEU A 81 -10.28 -4.08 -4.57
C LEU A 81 -9.48 -5.40 -4.67
N LEU A 82 -8.77 -5.82 -3.61
CA LEU A 82 -8.01 -7.07 -3.61
C LEU A 82 -8.87 -8.29 -4.00
N ARG A 83 -10.11 -8.36 -3.49
CA ARG A 83 -11.05 -9.44 -3.83
C ARG A 83 -11.48 -9.42 -5.29
N ASP A 84 -11.52 -8.27 -5.94
CA ASP A 84 -11.87 -8.16 -7.35
C ASP A 84 -10.70 -8.48 -8.27
N TYR A 85 -9.46 -8.16 -7.85
CA TYR A 85 -8.26 -8.36 -8.64
C TYR A 85 -7.68 -9.78 -8.59
N TRP A 86 -7.79 -10.51 -7.46
CA TRP A 86 -7.30 -11.90 -7.30
C TRP A 86 -8.45 -12.92 -7.22
N LYS A 87 -9.47 -12.78 -8.07
CA LYS A 87 -10.46 -13.85 -8.31
C LYS A 87 -9.86 -14.98 -9.13
#